data_AF-A0A956D7X0-F1
#
_entry.id   AF-A0A956D7X0-F1
#
_cell.length_a   1.000
_cell.length_b   1.000
_cell.length_c   1.000
_cell.angle_alpha   90.00
_cell.angle_beta   90.00
_cell.angle_gamma   90.00
#
_symmetry.space_group_name_H-M   'P 1'
#
loop_
_entity.id
_entity.type
_entity.pdbx_description
1 polymer ?
#
loop_
_entity_poly.entity_id
_entity_poly.type
_entity_poly.pdbx_seq_one_letter_code
_entity_poly.pdbx_strand_id
1 'polypeptide(L)'
;MSQSQTHTPSQSTPSTILNGLDTNQMGATVRAIQDQPIIARFQFRAQNSWLGGARTRTTTTDFDGACQRHVHATPHVAETDEPAVLLGGDQ
;
A
#
# COMPACT_ATOMS: atom_id res chain seq x y z
N MET A 1 54.47 -0.22 -16.15
CA MET A 1 53.55 0.93 -16.01
C MET A 1 52.26 0.39 -15.40
N SER A 2 52.10 0.51 -14.08
CA SER A 2 50.94 0.00 -13.34
C SER A 2 49.90 1.12 -13.26
N GLN A 3 48.72 0.94 -13.86
CA GLN A 3 47.65 1.92 -13.77
C GLN A 3 46.85 1.68 -12.49
N SER A 4 46.94 2.62 -11.56
CA SER A 4 46.12 2.65 -10.34
C SER A 4 44.66 2.91 -10.71
N GLN A 5 43.80 1.93 -10.45
CA GLN A 5 42.35 2.10 -10.52
C GLN A 5 41.88 2.88 -9.29
N THR A 6 41.50 4.14 -9.49
CA THR A 6 40.79 4.94 -8.49
C THR A 6 39.34 4.43 -8.41
N HIS A 7 39.03 3.68 -7.36
CA HIS A 7 37.64 3.42 -6.98
C HIS A 7 37.03 4.73 -6.48
N THR A 8 36.09 5.28 -7.24
CA THR A 8 35.22 6.35 -6.77
C THR A 8 34.26 5.75 -5.74
N PRO A 9 34.19 6.24 -4.49
CA PRO A 9 33.16 5.79 -3.56
C PRO A 9 31.81 6.28 -4.10
N SER A 10 30.91 5.32 -4.37
CA SER A 10 29.52 5.61 -4.70
C SER A 10 28.89 6.33 -3.50
N GLN A 11 28.60 7.62 -3.66
CA GLN A 11 27.99 8.44 -2.61
C GLN A 11 26.60 7.89 -2.31
N SER A 12 26.45 7.24 -1.16
CA SER A 12 25.16 6.96 -0.55
C SER A 12 24.57 8.28 -0.07
N THR A 13 23.67 8.87 -0.86
CA THR A 13 22.82 9.97 -0.40
C THR A 13 22.12 9.55 0.89
N PRO A 14 22.20 10.33 1.98
CA PRO A 14 21.53 9.99 3.22
C PRO A 14 20.03 9.80 2.96
N SER A 15 19.47 8.68 3.43
CA SER A 15 18.03 8.45 3.42
C SER A 15 17.37 9.52 4.27
N THR A 16 16.61 10.41 3.63
CA THR A 16 15.89 11.46 4.34
C THR A 16 14.54 10.89 4.72
N ILE A 17 14.48 10.29 5.91
CA ILE A 17 13.20 9.90 6.52
C ILE A 17 12.50 11.19 6.96
N LEU A 18 11.36 11.49 6.33
CA LEU A 18 10.51 12.64 6.68
C LEU A 18 9.14 12.12 7.09
N ASN A 19 8.70 12.42 8.31
CA ASN A 19 7.42 11.94 8.87
C ASN A 19 7.24 10.41 8.79
N GLY A 20 8.34 9.65 8.89
CA GLY A 20 8.33 8.20 8.78
C GLY A 20 8.40 7.64 7.35
N LEU A 21 8.53 8.49 6.32
CA LEU A 21 8.64 8.08 4.93
C LEU A 21 10.06 8.27 4.38
N ASP A 22 10.59 7.25 3.70
CA ASP A 22 11.84 7.35 2.94
C ASP A 22 11.61 8.11 1.62
N THR A 23 12.02 9.37 1.61
CA THR A 23 11.84 10.26 0.45
C THR A 23 12.72 9.87 -0.75
N ASN A 24 13.83 9.15 -0.55
CA ASN A 24 14.66 8.65 -1.64
C ASN A 24 13.96 7.50 -2.36
N GLN A 25 13.39 6.56 -1.60
CA GLN A 25 12.58 5.47 -2.17
C GLN A 25 11.33 6.01 -2.87
N MET A 26 10.65 6.99 -2.28
CA MET A 26 9.52 7.66 -2.92
C MET A 26 9.90 8.26 -4.28
N GLY A 27 11.03 8.99 -4.35
CA GLY A 27 11.54 9.54 -5.61
C GLY A 27 11.90 8.47 -6.64
N ALA A 28 12.40 7.31 -6.20
CA ALA A 28 12.66 6.17 -7.08
C ALA A 28 11.35 5.59 -7.66
N THR A 29 10.31 5.45 -6.85
CA THR A 29 8.97 5.01 -7.30
C THR A 29 8.38 5.98 -8.34
N VAL A 30 8.51 7.30 -8.13
CA VAL A 30 8.04 8.30 -9.10
C VAL A 30 8.75 8.13 -10.44
N ARG A 31 10.08 7.96 -10.44
CA ARG A 31 10.85 7.72 -11.68
C ARG A 31 10.41 6.44 -12.38
N ALA A 32 10.22 5.35 -11.63
CA ALA A 32 9.74 4.08 -12.20
C ALA A 32 8.38 4.23 -12.88
N ILE A 33 7.47 5.02 -12.31
CA ILE A 33 6.16 5.33 -12.91
C ILE A 33 6.31 6.21 -14.16
N GLN A 34 7.20 7.22 -14.14
CA GLN A 34 7.47 8.06 -15.31
C GLN A 34 8.01 7.23 -16.48
N ASP A 35 8.88 6.26 -16.20
CA ASP A 35 9.45 5.36 -17.21
C ASP A 35 8.42 4.33 -17.71
N GLN A 36 7.57 3.83 -16.82
CA GLN A 36 6.56 2.81 -17.12
C GLN A 36 5.20 3.16 -16.46
N PRO A 37 4.36 3.99 -17.10
CA PRO A 37 3.12 4.49 -16.50
C PRO A 37 2.14 3.41 -16.02
N ILE A 38 2.19 2.23 -16.63
CA ILE A 38 1.34 1.08 -16.24
C ILE A 38 1.56 0.63 -14.79
N ILE A 39 2.75 0.87 -14.22
CA ILE A 39 3.07 0.54 -12.83
C ILE A 39 2.13 1.26 -11.85
N ALA A 40 1.64 2.45 -12.23
CA ALA A 40 0.74 3.25 -11.40
C ALA A 40 -0.73 2.77 -11.42
N ARG A 41 -1.08 1.73 -12.19
CA ARG A 41 -2.44 1.20 -12.19
C ARG A 41 -2.65 0.27 -11.00
N PHE A 42 -3.57 0.65 -10.11
CA PHE A 42 -3.98 -0.14 -8.95
C PHE A 42 -5.49 -0.40 -9.00
N GLN A 43 -5.89 -1.59 -8.55
CA GLN A 43 -7.27 -1.97 -8.32
C GLN A 43 -7.39 -2.60 -6.93
N PHE A 44 -8.01 -1.86 -6.01
CA PHE A 44 -8.37 -2.34 -4.69
C PHE A 44 -9.75 -3.01 -4.73
N ARG A 45 -9.97 -3.98 -3.84
CA ARG A 45 -11.22 -4.75 -3.76
C ARG A 45 -11.61 -4.93 -2.30
N ALA A 46 -12.91 -4.91 -2.04
CA ALA A 46 -13.48 -5.29 -0.77
C ALA A 46 -14.70 -6.19 -1.01
N GLN A 47 -14.90 -7.16 -0.12
CA GLN A 47 -16.08 -8.02 -0.10
C GLN A 47 -16.90 -7.68 1.14
N ASN A 48 -18.21 -7.47 0.97
CA ASN A 48 -19.12 -7.23 2.09
C ASN A 48 -20.06 -8.42 2.28
N SER A 49 -20.30 -8.79 3.53
CA SER A 49 -21.28 -9.79 3.94
C SER A 49 -22.29 -9.15 4.89
N TRP A 50 -23.57 -9.31 4.61
CA TRP A 50 -24.64 -8.94 5.52
C TRP A 50 -24.73 -9.97 6.66
N LEU A 51 -24.80 -9.49 7.90
CA LEU A 51 -24.82 -10.33 9.12
C LEU A 51 -26.18 -10.31 9.84
N GLY A 52 -27.16 -9.55 9.34
CA GLY A 52 -28.48 -9.39 9.95
C GLY A 52 -28.71 -7.98 10.52
N GLY A 53 -29.93 -7.46 10.39
CA GLY A 53 -30.23 -6.08 10.77
C GLY A 53 -29.37 -5.08 10.00
N ALA A 54 -28.84 -4.06 10.69
CA ALA A 54 -27.92 -3.08 10.13
C ALA A 54 -26.45 -3.55 10.07
N ARG A 55 -26.16 -4.79 10.51
CA ARG A 55 -24.78 -5.28 10.62
C ARG A 55 -24.21 -5.77 9.31
N THR A 56 -22.99 -5.32 9.00
CA THR A 56 -22.20 -5.84 7.87
C THR A 56 -20.76 -6.11 8.27
N ARG A 57 -20.10 -7.00 7.53
CA ARG A 57 -18.66 -7.24 7.63
C ARG A 57 -18.01 -7.03 6.27
N THR A 58 -17.12 -6.06 6.19
CA THR A 58 -16.31 -5.76 5.01
C THR A 58 -14.92 -6.35 5.18
N THR A 59 -14.46 -7.12 4.20
CA THR A 59 -13.13 -7.75 4.18
C THR A 59 -12.35 -7.26 2.97
N THR A 60 -11.07 -6.93 3.17
CA THR A 60 -10.11 -6.65 2.10
C THR A 60 -8.98 -7.68 2.20
N THR A 61 -8.84 -8.49 1.15
CA THR A 61 -7.88 -9.61 1.12
C THR A 61 -6.73 -9.38 0.14
N ASP A 62 -7.01 -8.73 -0.98
CA ASP A 62 -6.05 -8.61 -2.08
C ASP A 62 -6.31 -7.35 -2.93
N PHE A 63 -5.28 -6.94 -3.68
CA PHE A 63 -5.36 -5.90 -4.68
C PHE A 63 -4.45 -6.23 -5.88
N ASP A 64 -4.73 -5.66 -7.05
CA ASP A 64 -3.78 -5.67 -8.16
C ASP A 64 -3.07 -4.31 -8.20
N GLY A 65 -1.75 -4.32 -8.37
CA GLY A 65 -0.93 -3.10 -8.37
C GLY A 65 0.51 -3.39 -8.75
N ALA A 66 1.20 -2.40 -9.31
CA ALA A 66 2.57 -2.58 -9.82
C ALA A 66 2.71 -3.84 -10.70
N CYS A 67 1.73 -4.02 -11.61
CA CYS A 67 1.66 -5.12 -12.59
C CYS A 67 1.50 -6.54 -12.01
N GLN A 68 1.09 -6.70 -10.76
CA GLN A 68 0.89 -8.02 -10.13
C GLN A 68 -0.24 -8.03 -9.10
N ARG A 69 -0.66 -9.23 -8.69
CA ARG A 69 -1.60 -9.46 -7.57
C ARG A 69 -0.83 -9.47 -6.26
N HIS A 70 -1.33 -8.74 -5.26
CA HIS A 70 -0.82 -8.75 -3.90
C HIS A 70 -1.90 -9.27 -2.95
N VAL A 71 -1.55 -10.21 -2.08
CA VAL A 71 -2.45 -10.78 -1.07
C VAL A 71 -1.92 -10.43 0.31
N HIS A 72 -2.77 -9.89 1.18
CA HIS A 72 -2.39 -9.59 2.56
C HIS A 72 -2.14 -10.89 3.33
N ALA A 73 -1.10 -10.91 4.18
CA ALA A 73 -0.85 -12.03 5.08
C ALA A 73 -2.02 -12.27 6.05
N THR A 74 -2.66 -11.19 6.48
CA THR A 74 -3.89 -11.20 7.28
C THR A 74 -4.89 -10.26 6.61
N PRO A 75 -6.12 -10.73 6.28
CA PRO A 75 -7.15 -9.85 5.72
C PRO A 75 -7.51 -8.72 6.67
N HIS A 76 -7.76 -7.53 6.12
CA HIS A 76 -8.32 -6.43 6.88
C HIS A 76 -9.83 -6.60 6.96
N VAL A 77 -10.38 -6.57 8.18
CA VAL A 77 -11.81 -6.74 8.44
C VAL A 77 -12.34 -5.51 9.17
N ALA A 78 -13.44 -4.96 8.67
CA ALA A 78 -14.20 -3.92 9.33
C ALA A 78 -15.64 -4.42 9.52
N GLU A 79 -16.11 -4.43 10.76
CA GLU A 79 -17.52 -4.62 11.07
C GLU A 79 -18.17 -3.26 11.24
N THR A 80 -19.42 -3.15 10.80
CA THR A 80 -20.22 -1.95 10.95
C THR A 80 -21.58 -2.33 11.48
N ASP A 81 -22.11 -1.51 12.36
CA ASP A 81 -23.49 -1.49 12.81
C ASP A 81 -23.94 -0.03 12.98
N GLU A 82 -25.19 0.15 13.36
CA GLU A 82 -25.79 1.45 13.63
C GLU A 82 -26.14 1.60 15.12
N PRO A 83 -26.30 2.82 15.63
CA PRO A 83 -26.82 3.04 16.97
C PRO A 83 -28.28 2.61 17.09
N ALA A 84 -28.74 2.41 18.33
CA ALA A 84 -30.12 1.99 18.61
C ALA A 84 -31.19 2.92 18.00
N VAL A 85 -30.92 4.23 17.93
CA VAL A 85 -31.83 5.21 17.29
C VAL A 85 -31.99 4.97 15.78
N LEU A 86 -31.05 4.25 15.17
CA LEU A 86 -31.05 3.82 13.77
C LEU A 86 -31.24 2.30 13.62
N LEU A 87 -31.92 1.68 14.60
CA LEU A 87 -32.31 0.26 14.57
C LEU A 87 -31.15 -0.75 14.63
N GLY A 88 -29.96 -0.32 15.06
CA GLY A 88 -28.80 -1.19 15.28
C GLY A 88 -28.46 -1.42 16.76
N GLY A 89 -27.27 -1.96 17.03
CA GLY A 89 -26.78 -2.34 18.36
C GLY A 89 -25.43 -1.74 18.77
N ASP A 90 -24.93 -0.70 18.08
CA ASP A 90 -23.63 -0.05 18.36
C ASP A 90 -22.43 -1.02 18.38
N GLN A 91 -22.40 -1.96 17.43
CA GLN A 91 -21.35 -2.99 17.29
C GLN A 91 -20.25 -2.65 16.29
#